data_AF-A0A497NSZ4-F1
#
_entry.id   AF-A0A497NSZ4-F1
#
_cell.length_a   1.000
_cell.length_b   1.000
_cell.length_c   1.000
_cell.angle_alpha   90.00
_cell.angle_beta   90.00
_cell.angle_gamma   90.00
#
_symmetry.space_group_name_H-M   'P 1'
#
loop_
_entity.id
_entity.type
_entity.pdbx_description
1 polymer ?
#
loop_
_entity_poly.entity_id
_entity_poly.type
_entity_poly.pdbx_seq_one_letter_code
_entity_poly.pdbx_strand_id
1 'polypeptide(L)'
;MLFMFILFDYLATLIFCTTPANEANPYVRMFMENYGILLGLTIFDLLINFPIYLILCFDSHFINLPQQLSKIVNPLIDLSLAWFLAGYHFNGATSWFWPVPDLMRQATGFGLYLAMAASIYLV
;
A
#
# COMPACT_ATOMS: atom_id res chain seq x y z
N MET A 1 9.99 1.46 3.27
CA MET A 1 9.07 0.42 3.77
C MET A 1 7.78 0.31 2.96
N LEU A 2 7.17 1.43 2.55
CA LEU A 2 5.96 1.45 1.73
C LEU A 2 6.04 0.51 0.50
N PHE A 3 7.12 0.57 -0.28
CA PHE A 3 7.33 -0.31 -1.45
C PHE A 3 7.45 -1.80 -1.13
N MET A 4 7.84 -2.19 0.10
CA MET A 4 7.84 -3.61 0.47
C MET A 4 6.42 -4.15 0.66
N PHE A 5 5.51 -3.36 1.24
CA PHE A 5 4.11 -3.77 1.39
C PHE A 5 3.42 -3.91 0.03
N ILE A 6 3.71 -3.00 -0.90
CA ILE A 6 3.26 -3.10 -2.30
C ILE A 6 3.77 -4.38 -2.94
N LEU A 7 5.08 -4.63 -2.87
CA LEU A 7 5.68 -5.80 -3.49
C LEU A 7 5.16 -7.10 -2.88
N PHE A 8 4.94 -7.12 -1.56
CA PHE A 8 4.39 -8.27 -0.87
C PHE A 8 2.96 -8.57 -1.34
N ASP A 9 2.10 -7.57 -1.43
CA ASP A 9 0.74 -7.72 -1.95
C ASP A 9 0.74 -8.16 -3.41
N TYR A 10 1.56 -7.54 -4.25
CA TYR A 10 1.73 -7.95 -5.64
C TYR A 10 2.13 -9.43 -5.77
N LEU A 11 3.15 -9.86 -5.02
CA LEU A 11 3.64 -11.24 -5.06
C LEU A 11 2.65 -12.24 -4.46
N ALA A 12 2.04 -11.91 -3.33
CA ALA A 12 1.00 -12.74 -2.72
C ALA A 12 -0.16 -12.92 -3.69
N THR A 13 -0.60 -11.83 -4.31
CA THR A 13 -1.70 -11.85 -5.27
C THR A 13 -1.33 -12.66 -6.50
N LEU A 14 -0.11 -12.51 -7.03
CA LEU A 14 0.34 -13.29 -8.18
C LEU A 14 0.43 -14.80 -7.89
N ILE A 15 0.90 -15.18 -6.70
CA ILE A 15 1.13 -16.59 -6.34
C ILE A 15 -0.18 -17.29 -5.97
N PHE A 16 -1.06 -16.61 -5.24
CA PHE A 16 -2.26 -17.22 -4.66
C PHE A 16 -3.53 -16.98 -5.51
N CYS A 17 -3.56 -15.98 -6.41
CA CYS A 17 -4.77 -15.68 -7.21
C CYS A 17 -4.82 -16.61 -8.40
N THR A 18 -5.69 -17.60 -8.34
CA THR A 18 -5.93 -18.50 -9.47
C THR A 18 -6.98 -17.95 -10.43
N THR A 19 -7.90 -17.11 -9.96
CA THR A 19 -8.97 -16.52 -10.78
C THR A 19 -9.30 -15.10 -10.31
N PRO A 20 -9.54 -14.13 -11.23
CA PRO A 20 -9.86 -12.74 -10.85
C PRO A 20 -11.04 -12.60 -9.88
N ALA A 21 -12.03 -13.50 -9.96
CA ALA A 21 -13.19 -13.49 -9.07
C ALA A 21 -12.85 -13.65 -7.57
N ASN A 22 -11.66 -14.16 -7.25
CA ASN A 22 -11.19 -14.34 -5.87
C ASN A 22 -10.65 -13.04 -5.26
N GLU A 23 -10.27 -12.06 -6.09
CA GLU A 23 -9.75 -10.77 -5.63
C GLU A 23 -10.89 -9.96 -5.00
N ALA A 24 -10.75 -9.59 -3.73
CA ALA A 24 -11.76 -8.84 -2.98
C ALA A 24 -11.89 -7.39 -3.48
N ASN A 25 -10.80 -6.80 -3.98
CA ASN A 25 -10.83 -5.43 -4.48
C ASN A 25 -11.52 -5.37 -5.86
N PRO A 26 -12.70 -4.70 -5.98
CA PRO A 26 -13.46 -4.68 -7.23
C PRO A 26 -12.72 -3.97 -8.37
N TYR A 27 -11.83 -3.02 -8.05
CA TYR A 27 -11.04 -2.33 -9.06
C TYR A 27 -9.92 -3.23 -9.58
N VAL A 28 -9.15 -3.87 -8.69
CA VAL A 28 -8.11 -4.83 -9.10
C VAL A 28 -8.73 -5.95 -9.94
N ARG A 29 -9.86 -6.50 -9.47
CA ARG A 29 -10.63 -7.52 -10.19
C ARG A 29 -10.99 -7.08 -11.60
N MET A 30 -11.53 -5.87 -11.77
CA MET A 30 -11.86 -5.31 -13.08
C MET A 30 -10.62 -5.27 -14.00
N PHE A 31 -9.46 -4.85 -13.51
CA PHE A 31 -8.23 -4.85 -14.31
C PHE A 31 -7.77 -6.27 -14.68
N MET A 32 -7.81 -7.21 -13.73
CA MET A 32 -7.45 -8.61 -13.96
C MET A 32 -8.40 -9.30 -14.96
N GLU A 33 -9.69 -8.98 -14.94
CA GLU A 33 -10.68 -9.53 -15.88
C GLU A 33 -10.47 -9.02 -17.31
N ASN A 34 -10.09 -7.76 -17.47
CA ASN A 34 -9.90 -7.14 -18.79
C ASN A 34 -8.54 -7.44 -19.43
N TYR A 35 -7.47 -7.54 -18.62
CA TYR A 35 -6.09 -7.64 -19.12
C TYR A 35 -5.38 -8.95 -18.74
N GLY A 36 -6.06 -9.84 -18.00
CA GLY A 36 -5.46 -11.04 -17.40
C GLY A 36 -4.79 -10.75 -16.05
N ILE A 37 -4.57 -11.78 -15.23
CA ILE A 37 -4.10 -11.62 -13.83
C ILE A 37 -2.78 -10.84 -13.76
N LEU A 38 -1.73 -11.29 -14.45
CA LEU A 38 -0.40 -10.68 -14.40
C LEU A 38 -0.42 -9.23 -14.89
N LEU A 39 -0.91 -8.98 -16.10
CA LEU A 39 -0.90 -7.64 -16.71
C LEU A 39 -1.88 -6.69 -16.01
N GLY A 40 -3.09 -7.16 -15.70
CA GLY A 40 -4.09 -6.38 -14.99
C GLY A 40 -3.62 -5.93 -13.61
N LEU A 41 -3.04 -6.85 -12.82
CA LEU A 41 -2.45 -6.53 -11.53
C LEU A 41 -1.29 -5.53 -11.67
N THR A 42 -0.37 -5.77 -12.61
CA THR A 42 0.77 -4.87 -12.84
C THR A 42 0.33 -3.45 -13.21
N ILE A 43 -0.64 -3.33 -14.12
CA ILE A 43 -1.16 -2.03 -14.56
C ILE A 43 -1.83 -1.31 -13.39
N PHE A 44 -2.66 -2.02 -12.63
CA PHE A 44 -3.34 -1.45 -11.48
C PHE A 44 -2.35 -0.95 -10.43
N ASP A 45 -1.37 -1.77 -10.06
CA ASP A 45 -0.36 -1.41 -9.08
C ASP A 45 0.48 -0.21 -9.52
N LEU A 46 0.87 -0.14 -10.80
CA LEU A 46 1.55 1.03 -11.32
C LEU A 46 0.69 2.29 -11.20
N LEU A 47 -0.60 2.21 -11.54
CA LEU A 47 -1.52 3.35 -11.50
C LEU A 47 -1.77 3.86 -10.08
N ILE A 48 -1.97 2.97 -9.10
CA ILE A 48 -2.19 3.36 -7.70
C ILE A 48 -0.92 3.90 -7.05
N ASN A 49 0.24 3.33 -7.40
CA ASN A 49 1.51 3.73 -6.79
C ASN A 49 2.16 4.96 -7.44
N PHE A 50 1.81 5.26 -8.69
CA PHE A 50 2.30 6.46 -9.39
C PHE A 50 2.05 7.77 -8.64
N PRO A 51 0.82 8.11 -8.20
CA PRO A 51 0.58 9.32 -7.43
C PRO A 51 1.31 9.33 -6.08
N ILE A 52 1.45 8.18 -5.41
CA ILE A 52 2.22 8.05 -4.16
C ILE A 52 3.69 8.39 -4.41
N TYR A 53 4.27 7.81 -5.46
CA TYR A 53 5.64 8.10 -5.87
C TYR A 53 5.83 9.58 -6.21
N LEU A 54 4.90 10.18 -6.95
CA LEU A 54 4.95 11.61 -7.25
C LEU A 54 4.93 12.46 -5.97
N ILE A 55 4.04 12.18 -5.02
CA ILE A 55 3.97 12.91 -3.74
C ILE A 55 5.32 12.82 -3.00
N LEU A 56 5.92 11.63 -2.92
CA LEU A 56 7.23 11.44 -2.29
C LEU A 56 8.36 12.17 -3.03
N CYS A 57 8.33 12.19 -4.36
CA CYS A 57 9.27 12.98 -5.16
C CYS A 57 9.09 14.48 -4.93
N PHE A 58 7.84 14.97 -4.88
CA PHE A 58 7.55 16.38 -4.61
C PHE A 58 7.99 16.79 -3.21
N ASP A 59 7.67 15.98 -2.19
CA ASP A 59 8.08 16.21 -0.81
C ASP A 59 9.61 16.24 -0.69
N SER A 60 10.31 15.29 -1.30
CA SER A 60 11.78 15.19 -1.19
C SER A 60 12.55 16.25 -1.97
N HIS A 61 12.04 16.73 -3.12
CA HIS A 61 12.82 17.61 -4.02
C HIS A 61 12.33 19.05 -4.10
N PHE A 62 11.03 19.30 -3.93
CA PHE A 62 10.44 20.61 -4.20
C PHE A 62 10.07 21.38 -2.95
N ILE A 63 9.96 20.71 -1.81
CA ILE A 63 9.49 21.29 -0.55
C ILE A 63 10.66 21.42 0.43
N ASN A 64 11.40 22.54 0.35
CA ASN A 64 12.31 22.95 1.41
C ASN A 64 11.52 23.62 2.55
N LEU A 65 10.78 22.82 3.32
CA LEU A 65 10.07 23.32 4.50
C LEU A 65 11.07 23.75 5.58
N PRO A 66 10.79 24.85 6.31
CA PRO A 66 11.50 25.17 7.54
C PRO A 66 11.52 23.96 8.47
N GLN A 67 12.66 23.74 9.15
CA GLN A 67 12.92 22.54 9.93
C GLN A 67 11.85 22.26 11.01
N GLN A 68 11.21 23.30 11.53
CA GLN A 68 10.10 23.20 12.50
C GLN A 68 8.83 22.61 11.89
N LEU A 69 8.52 22.97 10.64
CA LEU A 69 7.35 22.46 9.91
C LEU A 69 7.60 21.04 9.39
N SER A 70 8.80 20.74 8.89
CA SER A 70 9.15 19.40 8.41
C SER A 70 9.02 18.32 9.51
N LYS A 71 9.33 18.65 10.77
CA LYS A 71 9.13 17.76 11.93
C LYS A 71 7.67 17.36 12.16
N ILE A 72 6.71 18.10 11.63
CA ILE A 72 5.27 17.83 11.77
C ILE A 72 4.71 17.25 10.48
N VAL A 73 5.08 17.83 9.34
CA VAL A 73 4.55 17.47 8.02
C VAL A 73 5.04 16.10 7.57
N ASN A 74 6.33 15.80 7.70
CA ASN A 74 6.88 14.53 7.21
C ASN A 74 6.25 13.31 7.92
N PRO A 75 6.11 13.28 9.26
CA PRO A 75 5.39 12.19 9.93
C PRO A 75 3.92 12.08 9.53
N LEU A 76 3.23 13.21 9.29
CA LEU A 76 1.83 13.20 8.87
C LEU A 76 1.66 12.63 7.47
N ILE A 77 2.55 12.97 6.54
CA ILE A 77 2.57 12.40 5.20
C ILE A 77 2.84 10.89 5.30
N ASP A 78 3.84 10.48 6.07
CA ASP A 78 4.17 9.06 6.25
C ASP A 78 3.01 8.25 6.86
N LEU A 79 2.37 8.79 7.91
CA LEU A 79 1.17 8.19 8.52
C LEU A 79 0.02 8.06 7.54
N SER A 80 -0.24 9.10 6.75
CA SER A 80 -1.33 9.12 5.77
C SER A 80 -1.09 8.10 4.66
N LEU A 81 0.14 8.05 4.15
CA LEU A 81 0.54 7.08 3.13
C LEU A 81 0.50 5.65 3.67
N ALA A 82 0.99 5.42 4.88
CA ALA A 82 0.95 4.12 5.53
C ALA A 82 -0.48 3.61 5.73
N TRP A 83 -1.40 4.47 6.17
CA TRP A 83 -2.81 4.12 6.32
C TRP A 83 -3.45 3.76 4.98
N PHE A 84 -3.18 4.56 3.95
CA PHE A 84 -3.67 4.32 2.59
C PHE A 84 -3.16 2.99 2.04
N LEU A 85 -1.86 2.71 2.18
CA LEU A 85 -1.23 1.47 1.73
C LEU A 85 -1.71 0.24 2.50
N ALA A 86 -1.93 0.34 3.81
CA ALA A 86 -2.52 -0.74 4.57
C ALA A 86 -3.94 -1.08 4.09
N GLY A 87 -4.70 -0.07 3.65
CA GLY A 87 -6.04 -0.24 3.09
C GLY A 87 -6.03 -0.87 1.71
N TYR A 88 -5.15 -0.42 0.82
CA TYR A 88 -5.12 -0.89 -0.56
C TYR A 88 -4.42 -2.24 -0.73
N HIS A 89 -3.29 -2.44 -0.06
CA HIS A 89 -2.42 -3.60 -0.28
C HIS A 89 -2.52 -4.63 0.83
N PHE A 90 -2.44 -4.24 2.11
CA PHE A 90 -2.50 -5.22 3.19
C PHE A 90 -3.91 -5.84 3.32
N ASN A 91 -4.97 -5.05 3.17
CA ASN A 91 -6.33 -5.57 3.17
C ASN A 91 -6.56 -6.53 1.97
N GLY A 92 -6.09 -6.16 0.78
CA GLY A 92 -6.13 -7.00 -0.42
C GLY A 92 -5.45 -8.35 -0.19
N ALA A 93 -4.14 -8.33 0.07
CA ALA A 93 -3.33 -9.52 0.33
C ALA A 93 -3.91 -10.46 1.39
N THR A 94 -4.41 -9.90 2.50
CA THR A 94 -4.89 -10.69 3.64
C THR A 94 -6.34 -11.13 3.50
N SER A 95 -7.10 -10.58 2.55
CA SER A 95 -8.53 -10.88 2.43
C SER A 95 -8.84 -12.34 2.11
N TRP A 96 -7.87 -13.10 1.60
CA TRP A 96 -8.09 -14.46 1.08
C TRP A 96 -7.85 -15.53 2.13
N PHE A 97 -7.07 -15.22 3.16
CA PHE A 97 -6.76 -16.14 4.25
C PHE A 97 -7.18 -15.62 5.63
N TRP A 98 -7.53 -14.34 5.74
CA TRP A 98 -7.93 -13.74 7.01
C TRP A 98 -9.37 -13.19 6.94
N PRO A 99 -10.39 -13.97 7.36
CA PRO A 99 -11.81 -13.61 7.22
C PRO A 99 -12.28 -12.65 8.33
N VAL A 100 -11.70 -11.47 8.37
CA VAL A 100 -11.97 -10.40 9.35
C VAL A 100 -12.37 -9.13 8.60
N PRO A 101 -13.17 -8.21 9.17
CA PRO A 101 -13.60 -6.99 8.48
C PRO A 101 -12.44 -6.16 7.91
N ASP A 102 -12.69 -5.52 6.76
CA ASP A 102 -11.70 -4.71 6.03
C ASP A 102 -10.97 -3.70 6.91
N LEU A 103 -11.73 -2.98 7.74
CA LEU A 103 -11.17 -1.98 8.65
C LEU A 103 -10.18 -2.58 9.65
N MET A 104 -10.40 -3.80 10.12
CA MET A 104 -9.51 -4.48 11.07
C MET A 104 -8.25 -4.99 10.38
N ARG A 105 -8.36 -5.50 9.14
CA ARG A 105 -7.19 -5.88 8.33
C ARG A 105 -6.33 -4.66 8.05
N GLN A 106 -6.93 -3.56 7.60
CA GLN A 106 -6.23 -2.29 7.38
C GLN A 106 -5.58 -1.76 8.67
N ALA A 107 -6.30 -1.74 9.79
CA ALA A 107 -5.74 -1.30 11.07
C ALA A 107 -4.56 -2.17 11.51
N THR A 108 -4.60 -3.47 11.24
CA THR A 108 -3.47 -4.38 11.55
C THR A 108 -2.28 -4.10 10.66
N GLY A 109 -2.47 -3.97 9.35
CA GLY A 109 -1.41 -3.62 8.41
C GLY A 109 -0.76 -2.28 8.76
N PHE A 110 -1.57 -1.30 9.15
CA PHE A 110 -1.10 -0.01 9.62
C PHE A 110 -0.31 -0.12 10.93
N GLY A 111 -0.81 -0.88 11.90
CA GLY A 111 -0.11 -1.12 13.16
C GLY A 111 1.25 -1.81 12.97
N LEU A 112 1.32 -2.79 12.05
CA LEU A 112 2.57 -3.44 11.68
C LEU A 112 3.55 -2.45 11.04
N TYR A 113 3.08 -1.59 10.13
CA TYR A 113 3.90 -0.53 9.56
C TYR A 113 4.49 0.36 10.65
N LEU A 114 3.67 0.84 11.59
CA LEU A 114 4.12 1.69 12.69
C LEU A 114 5.14 1.00 13.60
N ALA A 115 4.90 -0.27 13.95
CA ALA A 115 5.82 -1.03 14.78
C ALA A 115 7.19 -1.18 14.10
N MET A 116 7.20 -1.46 12.79
CA MET A 116 8.42 -1.57 12.01
C MET A 116 9.12 -0.22 11.84
N ALA A 117 8.38 0.85 11.53
CA ALA A 117 8.92 2.19 11.43
C ALA A 117 9.57 2.63 12.76
N ALA A 118 8.87 2.46 13.88
CA ALA A 118 9.40 2.75 15.21
C ALA A 118 10.66 1.95 15.53
N SER A 119 10.72 0.67 15.13
CA SER A 119 11.92 -0.16 15.34
C SER A 119 13.15 0.33 14.57
N ILE A 120 12.96 0.95 13.40
CA ILE A 120 14.06 1.53 12.63
C ILE A 120 14.50 2.87 13.21
N TYR A 121 13.58 3.70 13.69
CA TYR A 121 13.91 5.01 14.25
C TYR A 121 14.52 4.95 15.66
N LEU A 122 14.36 3.83 16.38
CA LEU A 122 14.92 3.62 17.72
C LEU A 122 16.30 2.92 17.71
N VAL A 123 16.78 2.48 16.54
CA VAL A 123 18.12 1.91 16.32
C VAL A 123 19.01 2.97 15.69
#